data_AF-A0A2W5ZUH7-F1
#
_entry.id   AF-A0A2W5ZUH7-F1
#
_cell.length_a   1.000
_cell.length_b   1.000
_cell.length_c   1.000
_cell.angle_alpha   90.00
_cell.angle_beta   90.00
_cell.angle_gamma   90.00
#
_symmetry.space_group_name_H-M   'P 1'
#
loop_
_entity.id
_entity.type
_entity.pdbx_description
1 polymer ?
#
loop_
_entity_poly.entity_id
_entity_poly.type
_entity_poly.pdbx_seq_one_letter_code
_entity_poly.pdbx_strand_id
1 'polypeptide(L)' 'MRRLDWTDQVPTTEFHIGAGDMFRLLRRTGFEVLDLIELFAPDDAEDHPYYNGIPAEWAKRGPAEEIWRARRSA' A
#
# COMPACT_ATOMS: atom_id res chain seq x y z
N MET A 1 5.17 11.33 -2.58
CA MET A 1 6.37 10.91 -1.82
C MET A 1 7.15 9.95 -2.71
N ARG A 2 8.50 9.92 -2.69
CA ARG A 2 9.32 9.05 -3.56
C ARG A 2 10.40 8.25 -2.82
N ARG A 3 10.79 8.75 -1.65
CA ARG A 3 11.78 8.16 -0.75
C ARG A 3 11.43 8.63 0.65
N LEU A 4 11.47 7.72 1.61
CA LEU A 4 11.36 8.03 3.02
C LEU A 4 12.48 7.31 3.76
N ASP A 5 13.19 8.05 4.60
CA ASP A 5 14.27 7.52 5.42
C ASP A 5 13.78 7.45 6.87
N TRP A 6 13.54 6.24 7.35
CA TRP A 6 13.10 5.95 8.71
C TRP A 6 14.32 5.86 9.62
N THR A 7 14.29 6.56 10.76
CA THR A 7 15.41 6.66 11.71
C THR A 7 15.05 6.31 13.15
N ASP A 8 13.79 5.95 13.41
CA ASP A 8 13.20 5.72 14.72
C ASP A 8 13.54 4.34 15.32
N GLN A 9 13.90 3.36 14.48
CA GLN A 9 14.34 2.03 14.92
C GLN A 9 15.69 1.66 14.28
N VAL A 10 15.69 0.72 13.33
CA VAL A 10 16.83 0.44 12.46
C VAL A 10 16.73 1.36 11.25
N PRO A 11 17.82 2.08 10.87
CA PRO A 11 17.80 2.92 9.69
C PRO A 11 17.37 2.14 8.46
N THR A 12 16.24 2.52 7.87
CA THR A 12 15.71 1.90 6.66
C THR A 12 15.28 2.97 5.67
N THR A 13 15.38 2.64 4.39
CA THR A 13 14.89 3.49 3.30
C THR A 13 13.73 2.79 2.62
N GLU A 14 12.59 3.47 2.57
CA GLU A 14 11.41 3.04 1.83
C GLU A 14 11.24 3.87 0.55
N PHE A 15 10.86 3.21 -0.54
CA PHE A 15 10.51 3.86 -1.80
C PHE A 15 9.05 3.62 -2.09
N HIS A 16 8.27 4.69 -2.07
CA HIS A 16 6.84 4.66 -2.36
C HIS A 16 6.57 5.65 -3.50
N ILE A 17 5.70 5.31 -4.44
CA ILE A 17 5.22 6.23 -5.49
C ILE A 17 3.71 6.35 -5.37
N GLY A 18 3.14 7.49 -5.74
CA GLY A 18 1.68 7.64 -5.68
C GLY A 18 0.98 6.69 -6.64
N ALA A 19 -0.27 6.32 -6.34
CA ALA A 19 -1.06 5.38 -7.14
C ALA A 19 -1.07 5.72 -8.65
N GLY A 20 -1.23 6.99 -9.02
CA GLY A 20 -1.16 7.43 -10.42
C GLY A 20 0.18 7.16 -11.11
N ASP A 21 1.30 7.25 -10.38
CA ASP A 21 2.62 6.91 -10.89
C ASP A 21 2.81 5.39 -10.98
N MET A 22 2.22 4.62 -10.05
CA MET A 22 2.19 3.15 -10.11
C MET A 22 1.45 2.65 -11.35
N PHE A 23 0.25 3.18 -11.65
CA PHE A 23 -0.47 2.87 -12.89
C PHE A 23 0.37 3.12 -14.15
N ARG A 24 1.05 4.28 -14.22
CA ARG A 24 1.92 4.63 -15.35
C ARG A 24 3.12 3.71 -15.45
N LEU A 25 3.71 3.34 -14.32
CA LEU A 25 4.86 2.43 -14.26
C LEU A 25 4.47 1.05 -14.80
N LEU A 26 3.43 0.43 -14.24
CA LEU A 26 2.94 -0.90 -14.65
C LEU A 26 2.61 -0.94 -16.14
N ARG A 27 1.87 0.06 -16.65
CA ARG A 27 1.53 0.13 -18.09
C ARG A 27 2.76 0.25 -18.98
N ARG A 28 3.71 1.13 -18.63
CA ARG A 28 4.93 1.35 -19.42
C ARG A 28 5.85 0.14 -19.40
N THR A 29 5.80 -0.69 -18.37
CA THR A 29 6.59 -1.93 -18.27
C THR A 29 5.89 -3.15 -18.87
N GLY A 30 4.80 -2.95 -19.60
CA GLY A 30 4.10 -4.02 -20.34
C GLY A 30 3.10 -4.80 -19.51
N PHE A 31 2.64 -4.25 -18.38
CA PHE A 31 1.56 -4.84 -17.61
C PHE A 31 0.21 -4.19 -17.95
N GLU A 32 -0.78 -5.05 -18.15
CA GLU A 32 -2.18 -4.69 -18.04
C GLU A 32 -2.57 -4.70 -16.56
N VAL A 33 -3.06 -3.58 -16.05
CA VAL A 33 -3.59 -3.49 -14.69
C VAL A 33 -5.01 -4.03 -14.71
N LEU A 34 -5.22 -5.16 -14.02
CA LEU A 34 -6.49 -5.86 -13.94
C LEU A 34 -7.35 -5.36 -12.80
N ASP A 35 -6.74 -4.98 -11.68
CA ASP A 35 -7.45 -4.53 -10.49
C ASP A 35 -6.54 -3.69 -9.57
N LEU A 36 -7.15 -2.79 -8.81
CA LEU A 36 -6.57 -2.12 -7.65
C LEU A 36 -7.54 -2.33 -6.49
N ILE A 37 -7.12 -3.10 -5.51
CA ILE A 37 -7.92 -3.42 -4.34
C ILE A 37 -7.34 -2.65 -3.16
N GLU A 38 -8.17 -1.77 -2.60
CA GLU A 38 -7.88 -1.03 -1.37
C GLU A 38 -8.46 -1.81 -0.19
N LEU A 39 -7.60 -2.23 0.74
CA LEU A 39 -8.01 -3.00 1.90
C LEU A 39 -8.36 -2.07 3.07
N PHE A 40 -9.60 -2.16 3.54
CA PHE A 40 -10.10 -1.47 4.71
C PHE A 40 -10.32 -2.46 5.86
N ALA A 41 -10.22 -1.97 7.09
CA ALA A 41 -10.62 -2.75 8.25
C ALA A 41 -12.15 -2.85 8.34
N PRO A 42 -12.71 -4.00 8.75
CA PRO A 42 -14.14 -4.11 9.02
C PRO A 42 -14.54 -3.25 10.24
N ASP A 43 -15.84 -2.95 10.37
CA ASP A 43 -16.35 -2.05 11.41
C ASP A 43 -16.05 -2.54 12.85
N ASP A 44 -16.02 -3.87 13.03
CA ASP A 44 -15.74 -4.55 14.30
C ASP A 44 -14.24 -4.79 14.54
N ALA A 45 -13.35 -4.32 13.66
CA ALA A 45 -11.92 -4.41 13.87
C ALA A 45 -11.47 -3.56 15.08
N GLU A 46 -10.60 -4.17 15.88
CA GLU A 46 -9.91 -3.55 17.00
C GLU A 46 -8.39 -3.62 16.78
N ASP A 47 -7.64 -2.77 17.48
CA ASP A 47 -6.18 -2.77 17.40
C ASP A 47 -5.61 -4.10 17.91
N HIS A 48 -4.61 -4.63 17.19
CA HIS A 48 -3.99 -5.89 17.59
C HIS A 48 -3.19 -5.70 18.90
N PRO A 49 -3.36 -6.56 19.92
CA PRO A 49 -2.79 -6.33 21.26
C PRO A 49 -1.25 -6.41 21.33
N TYR A 50 -0.62 -6.99 20.31
CA TYR A 50 0.83 -7.22 20.27
C TYR A 50 1.56 -6.61 19.07
N TYR A 51 0.86 -6.27 17.98
CA TYR A 51 1.51 -5.82 16.74
C TYR A 51 1.20 -4.34 16.54
N ASN A 52 2.26 -3.54 16.42
CA ASN A 52 2.13 -2.12 16.14
C ASN A 52 2.08 -1.93 14.63
N GLY A 53 0.88 -1.69 14.11
CA GLY A 53 0.61 -1.43 12.69
C GLY A 53 -0.26 -0.19 12.50
N ILE A 54 -1.00 -0.16 11.40
CA ILE A 54 -2.00 0.87 11.14
C ILE A 54 -3.14 0.72 12.15
N PRO A 55 -3.52 1.78 12.89
CA PRO A 55 -4.63 1.72 13.84
C PRO A 55 -5.94 1.33 13.14
N ALA A 56 -6.76 0.49 13.76
CA ALA A 56 -8.02 0.01 13.22
C ALA A 56 -8.95 1.17 12.85
N GLU A 57 -9.04 2.19 13.71
CA GLU A 57 -9.85 3.39 13.43
C GLU A 57 -9.37 4.18 12.21
N TRP A 58 -8.07 4.13 11.90
CA TRP A 58 -7.56 4.71 10.67
C TRP A 58 -7.91 3.83 9.46
N ALA A 59 -7.66 2.52 9.57
CA ALA A 59 -7.93 1.53 8.53
C ALA A 59 -9.42 1.40 8.14
N LYS A 60 -10.35 1.84 8.98
CA LYS A 60 -11.79 1.95 8.65
C LYS A 60 -12.10 3.13 7.73
N ARG A 61 -11.26 4.16 7.71
CA ARG A 61 -11.48 5.43 6.98
C ARG A 61 -10.57 5.60 5.78
N GLY A 62 -9.40 4.99 5.82
CA GLY A 62 -8.42 4.97 4.74
C GLY A 62 -7.92 3.54 4.52
N PRO A 63 -7.43 3.22 3.31
CA PRO A 63 -6.90 1.90 3.04
C PRO A 63 -5.67 1.64 3.91
N ALA A 64 -5.67 0.49 4.59
CA ALA A 64 -4.50 0.00 5.29
C ALA A 64 -3.43 -0.53 4.32
N GLU A 65 -3.87 -1.12 3.21
CA GLU A 65 -2.98 -1.71 2.20
C GLU A 65 -3.58 -1.56 0.80
N GLU A 66 -2.72 -1.55 -0.21
CA GLU A 66 -3.09 -1.57 -1.61
C GLU A 66 -2.60 -2.86 -2.29
N ILE A 67 -3.49 -3.58 -2.98
CA ILE A 67 -3.15 -4.75 -3.78
C ILE A 67 -3.32 -4.40 -5.26
N TRP A 68 -2.20 -4.48 -5.98
CA TRP A 68 -2.15 -4.26 -7.42
C TRP A 68 -2.17 -5.58 -8.17
N ARG A 69 -3.29 -5.88 -8.84
CA ARG A 69 -3.38 -7.06 -9.70
C ARG A 69 -3.03 -6.68 -11.13
N ALA A 70 -1.98 -7.28 -11.66
CA ALA A 70 -1.53 -6.99 -13.01
C ALA A 70 -1.13 -8.26 -13.77
N ARG A 71 -1.36 -8.26 -15.08
CA ARG A 71 -0.93 -9.32 -15.99
C ARG A 71 0.11 -8.75 -16.93
N ARG A 72 1.24 -9.45 -17.09
CA ARG A 72 2.21 -9.09 -18.13
C ARG A 72 1.62 -9.47 -19.48
N SER A 73 1.45 -8.49 -20.35
CA SER A 73 1.11 -8.74 -21.75
C SER A 73 2.33 -9.39 -22.42
N ALA A 74 2.08 -10.46 -23.19
CA ALA A 74 3.13 -11.18 -23.92
C ALA A 74 3.87 -10.27 -24.91
#